data_AF-A0A0E4H1L2-F1
#
_entry.id   AF-A0A0E4H1L2-F1
#
_cell.length_a   1.000
_cell.length_b   1.000
_cell.length_c   1.000
_cell.angle_alpha   90.00
_cell.angle_beta   90.00
_cell.angle_gamma   90.00
#
_symmetry.space_group_name_H-M   'P 1'
#
loop_
_entity.id
_entity.type
_entity.pdbx_description
1 polymer ?
#
loop_
_entity_poly.entity_id
_entity_poly.type
_entity_poly.pdbx_seq_one_letter_code
_entity_poly.pdbx_strand_id
1 'polypeptide(L)'
;MHLRAALPPDAPGRAAAHDELHIRPARPLPVPSMTTQLTVVPGDGTAAAETTHLHRLAAAHGLTVDPTDIGLTLELEHQTGLSWERHDDYSLYTIHQPFDPAAFTADATLLALLPLPKRWLADIPGRTLSAVHAVLLPADGRSDEEAAEFAQQTLGQGRLLGSLLRDDAARLYTTYRLFPDGTSRFLILCNPMTEGRAGRITGSLLDVERYRMLALLAYPPARSMVPRLLDLEARLAELAHGIEDEDRDDRALLDELIGLAALVEYEIARHVGRFDAADAYYAIVEQRIEYLRRASLPGLMGVFTFLRRRLVPAMSTVDAARHRMEALSGRISRTADVLRTRVEVAAETQTQQLLDELRRGQGMQLRLQQTVEGLSIAAISYYIVGLVGYLAKGLKSAGVPINESMASAVAIPIAVLIVWRTVHRVRRHVHRLDADQRDNKSDPG
;
A
#
# COMPACT_ATOMS: atom_id res chain seq x y z
N MET A 1 -10.41 -25.19 -52.59
CA MET A 1 -11.71 -24.83 -51.99
C MET A 1 -11.44 -24.22 -50.62
N HIS A 2 -11.24 -22.90 -50.58
CA HIS A 2 -10.93 -22.17 -49.35
C HIS A 2 -12.21 -22.08 -48.51
N LEU A 3 -12.22 -22.77 -47.37
CA LEU A 3 -13.22 -22.53 -46.32
C LEU A 3 -13.07 -21.07 -45.87
N ARG A 4 -13.96 -20.21 -46.38
CA ARG A 4 -14.16 -18.86 -45.85
C ARG A 4 -14.47 -18.98 -44.36
N ALA A 5 -13.72 -18.25 -43.53
CA ALA A 5 -13.95 -18.19 -42.09
C ALA A 5 -15.42 -17.89 -41.80
N ALA A 6 -16.07 -18.77 -41.03
CA ALA A 6 -17.49 -18.68 -40.67
C ALA A 6 -17.77 -17.67 -39.55
N LEU A 7 -16.76 -16.87 -39.16
CA LEU A 7 -16.80 -15.97 -38.01
C LEU A 7 -16.33 -14.56 -38.39
N PRO A 8 -16.79 -13.51 -37.67
CA PRO A 8 -16.19 -12.18 -37.73
C PRO A 8 -14.69 -12.19 -37.37
N PRO A 9 -13.95 -11.10 -37.66
CA PRO A 9 -12.56 -10.96 -37.23
C PRO A 9 -12.39 -11.16 -35.72
N ASP A 10 -11.34 -11.86 -35.32
CA ASP A 10 -11.05 -12.09 -33.90
C ASP A 10 -10.76 -10.78 -33.17
N ALA A 11 -11.23 -10.71 -31.92
CA ALA A 11 -10.83 -9.65 -31.00
C ALA A 11 -9.31 -9.74 -30.71
N PRO A 12 -8.62 -8.61 -30.52
CA PRO A 12 -7.21 -8.61 -30.12
C PRO A 12 -6.98 -9.48 -28.89
N GLY A 13 -6.03 -10.42 -28.97
CA GLY A 13 -5.66 -11.30 -27.85
C GLY A 13 -6.58 -12.51 -27.62
N ARG A 14 -7.62 -12.74 -28.44
CA ARG A 14 -8.51 -13.91 -28.29
C ARG A 14 -7.74 -15.24 -28.20
N ALA A 15 -6.80 -15.46 -29.12
CA ALA A 15 -6.00 -16.69 -29.14
C ALA A 15 -5.16 -16.83 -27.85
N ALA A 16 -4.44 -15.77 -27.46
CA ALA A 16 -3.65 -15.78 -26.22
C ALA A 16 -4.51 -16.07 -24.97
N ALA A 17 -5.69 -15.44 -24.87
CA ALA A 17 -6.61 -15.69 -23.76
C ALA A 17 -7.22 -17.11 -23.78
N HIS A 18 -7.46 -17.68 -24.96
CA HIS A 18 -7.93 -19.06 -25.09
C HIS A 18 -6.84 -20.06 -24.73
N ASP A 19 -5.62 -19.83 -25.23
CA ASP A 19 -4.47 -20.70 -25.07
C ASP A 19 -3.96 -20.70 -23.62
N GLU A 20 -4.25 -19.66 -22.83
CA GLU A 20 -3.96 -19.60 -21.37
C GLU A 20 -4.48 -20.84 -20.62
N LEU A 21 -5.64 -21.37 -21.02
CA LEU A 21 -6.22 -22.59 -20.43
C LEU A 21 -5.36 -23.84 -20.63
N HIS A 22 -4.45 -23.81 -21.60
CA HIS A 22 -3.61 -24.92 -22.04
C HIS A 22 -2.15 -24.80 -21.61
N ILE A 23 -1.74 -23.71 -20.94
CA ILE A 23 -0.33 -23.46 -20.59
C ILE A 23 0.18 -24.40 -19.48
N ARG A 24 -0.70 -25.00 -18.66
CA ARG A 24 -0.30 -25.83 -17.50
C ARG A 24 -1.19 -27.05 -17.25
N PRO A 25 -1.32 -28.00 -18.19
CA PRO A 25 -2.10 -29.20 -17.95
C PRO A 25 -1.44 -30.04 -16.85
N ALA A 26 -2.25 -30.59 -15.94
CA ALA A 26 -1.75 -31.53 -14.95
C ALA A 26 -1.13 -32.74 -15.66
N ARG A 27 0.16 -32.99 -15.44
CA ARG A 27 0.86 -34.12 -16.05
C ARG A 27 0.23 -35.43 -15.55
N PRO A 28 -0.13 -36.38 -16.43
CA PRO A 28 -0.53 -37.72 -16.03
C PRO A 28 0.61 -38.40 -15.26
N LEU A 29 0.31 -38.99 -14.11
CA LEU A 29 1.30 -39.69 -13.30
C LEU A 29 0.95 -41.18 -13.21
N PRO A 30 1.86 -42.09 -13.62
CA PRO A 30 1.67 -43.51 -13.38
C PRO A 30 1.75 -43.82 -11.87
N VAL A 31 1.26 -44.98 -11.48
CA VAL A 31 1.40 -45.49 -10.11
C VAL A 31 2.04 -46.89 -10.21
N PRO A 32 3.23 -47.12 -9.62
CA PRO A 32 3.98 -46.23 -8.73
C PRO A 32 4.81 -45.15 -9.43
N SER A 33 4.95 -43.99 -8.80
CA SER A 33 5.81 -42.89 -9.25
C SER A 33 6.26 -41.98 -8.11
N MET A 34 7.26 -41.15 -8.37
CA MET A 34 7.72 -40.11 -7.46
C MET A 34 7.82 -38.78 -8.18
N THR A 35 7.31 -37.73 -7.55
CA THR A 35 7.49 -36.34 -7.98
C THR A 35 8.29 -35.58 -6.93
N THR A 36 9.38 -34.94 -7.33
CA THR A 36 10.16 -34.02 -6.51
C THR A 36 9.87 -32.60 -6.97
N GLN A 37 9.38 -31.76 -6.08
CA GLN A 37 9.15 -30.34 -6.33
C GLN A 37 10.10 -29.49 -5.48
N LEU A 38 10.80 -28.56 -6.12
CA LEU A 38 11.66 -27.59 -5.48
C LEU A 38 11.17 -26.19 -5.85
N THR A 39 10.81 -25.39 -4.84
CA THR A 39 10.51 -23.96 -5.01
C THR A 39 11.70 -23.16 -4.53
N VAL A 40 12.25 -22.31 -5.41
CA VAL A 40 13.43 -21.49 -5.15
C VAL A 40 13.05 -20.01 -5.27
N VAL A 41 13.36 -19.23 -4.24
CA VAL A 41 13.19 -17.77 -4.29
C VAL A 41 14.45 -17.16 -4.90
N PRO A 42 14.31 -16.34 -5.97
CA PRO A 42 15.43 -15.66 -6.59
C PRO A 42 16.07 -14.64 -5.62
N GLY A 43 17.34 -14.35 -5.85
CA GLY A 43 18.05 -13.23 -5.21
C GLY A 43 18.34 -12.13 -6.24
N ASP A 44 19.01 -11.06 -5.81
CA ASP A 44 19.39 -9.99 -6.73
C ASP A 44 20.31 -10.52 -7.84
N GLY A 45 19.92 -10.30 -9.11
CA GLY A 45 20.70 -10.72 -10.28
C GLY A 45 20.67 -12.23 -10.60
N THR A 46 19.84 -13.04 -9.93
CA THR A 46 19.86 -14.50 -10.15
C THR A 46 19.25 -14.97 -11.47
N ALA A 47 18.44 -14.15 -12.15
CA ALA A 47 17.74 -14.56 -13.38
C ALA A 47 18.69 -15.02 -14.50
N ALA A 48 19.75 -14.26 -14.77
CA ALA A 48 20.75 -14.62 -15.79
C ALA A 48 21.54 -15.88 -15.41
N ALA A 49 21.89 -16.01 -14.12
CA ALA A 49 22.55 -17.19 -13.59
C ALA A 49 21.66 -18.43 -13.69
N GLU A 50 20.36 -18.28 -13.43
CA GLU A 50 19.36 -19.35 -13.56
C GLU A 50 19.21 -19.81 -15.01
N THR A 51 19.06 -18.88 -15.96
CA THR A 51 19.01 -19.22 -17.39
C THR A 51 20.28 -19.96 -17.81
N THR A 52 21.46 -19.51 -17.36
CA THR A 52 22.74 -20.21 -17.61
C THR A 52 22.74 -21.61 -16.98
N HIS A 53 22.23 -21.74 -15.75
CA HIS A 53 22.14 -23.00 -15.03
C HIS A 53 21.28 -24.02 -15.78
N LEU A 54 20.08 -23.61 -16.23
CA LEU A 54 19.14 -24.42 -17.00
C LEU A 54 19.71 -24.78 -18.38
N HIS A 55 20.33 -23.81 -19.06
CA HIS A 55 20.94 -24.01 -20.37
C HIS A 55 21.99 -25.12 -20.36
N ARG A 56 22.80 -25.22 -19.29
CA ARG A 56 23.80 -26.31 -19.16
C ARG A 56 23.18 -27.70 -19.21
N LEU A 57 21.99 -27.88 -18.62
CA LEU A 57 21.27 -29.15 -18.69
C LEU A 57 20.57 -29.29 -20.04
N ALA A 58 19.84 -28.28 -20.49
CA ALA A 58 19.08 -28.29 -21.73
C ALA A 58 19.95 -28.54 -22.98
N ALA A 59 21.17 -27.99 -23.01
CA ALA A 59 22.10 -28.15 -24.13
C ALA A 59 22.53 -29.61 -24.33
N ALA A 60 22.63 -30.40 -23.25
CA ALA A 60 22.88 -31.84 -23.35
C ALA A 60 21.73 -32.60 -24.04
N HIS A 61 20.54 -32.01 -24.10
CA HIS A 61 19.34 -32.52 -24.75
C HIS A 61 19.02 -31.78 -26.07
N GLY A 62 19.97 -30.99 -26.59
CA GLY A 62 19.80 -30.28 -27.87
C GLY A 62 18.84 -29.08 -27.82
N LEU A 63 18.50 -28.58 -26.63
CA LEU A 63 17.65 -27.41 -26.45
C LEU A 63 18.44 -26.19 -26.00
N THR A 64 17.96 -25.02 -26.38
CA THR A 64 18.45 -23.73 -25.87
C THR A 64 17.44 -23.16 -24.89
N VAL A 65 17.92 -22.34 -23.96
CA VAL A 65 17.09 -21.63 -22.96
C VAL A 65 17.48 -20.17 -23.06
N ASP A 66 16.51 -19.33 -23.41
CA ASP A 66 16.67 -17.90 -23.59
C ASP A 66 16.34 -17.12 -22.31
N PRO A 67 16.86 -15.91 -22.12
CA PRO A 67 16.56 -15.08 -20.95
C PRO A 67 15.07 -14.75 -20.80
N THR A 68 14.32 -14.72 -21.91
CA THR A 68 12.89 -14.43 -21.98
C THR A 68 12.00 -15.63 -21.69
N ASP A 69 12.58 -16.83 -21.61
CA ASP A 69 11.79 -18.04 -21.34
C ASP A 69 11.25 -18.00 -19.91
N ILE A 70 9.98 -18.41 -19.79
CA ILE A 70 9.26 -18.53 -18.53
C ILE A 70 8.96 -19.99 -18.18
N GLY A 71 9.35 -20.93 -19.04
CA GLY A 71 9.18 -22.35 -18.80
C GLY A 71 10.07 -23.21 -19.69
N LEU A 72 10.37 -24.42 -19.20
CA LEU A 72 11.18 -25.42 -19.89
C LEU A 72 10.64 -26.79 -19.52
N THR A 73 10.60 -27.72 -20.48
CA THR A 73 10.34 -29.13 -20.21
C THR A 73 11.43 -29.97 -20.87
N LEU A 74 12.02 -30.89 -20.10
CA LEU A 74 13.03 -31.84 -20.54
C LEU A 74 12.55 -33.25 -20.22
N GLU A 75 12.70 -34.15 -21.19
CA GLU A 75 12.61 -35.58 -20.95
C GLU A 75 14.04 -36.11 -20.78
N LEU A 76 14.32 -36.58 -19.57
CA LEU A 76 15.58 -37.18 -19.15
C LEU A 76 15.51 -38.71 -19.30
N GLU A 77 16.60 -39.39 -18.92
CA GLU A 77 16.65 -40.85 -18.94
C GLU A 77 15.60 -41.49 -18.00
N HIS A 78 15.32 -42.78 -18.22
CA HIS A 78 14.44 -43.58 -17.35
C HIS A 78 13.01 -43.05 -17.22
N GLN A 79 12.46 -42.42 -18.27
CA GLN A 79 11.12 -41.83 -18.28
C GLN A 79 10.95 -40.74 -17.19
N THR A 80 12.04 -40.02 -16.91
CA THR A 80 12.04 -38.93 -15.95
C THR A 80 11.81 -37.62 -16.69
N GLY A 81 10.75 -36.90 -16.39
CA GLY A 81 10.58 -35.56 -16.94
C GLY A 81 10.90 -34.48 -15.91
N LEU A 82 11.59 -33.43 -16.36
CA LEU A 82 11.85 -32.21 -15.60
C LEU A 82 11.07 -31.07 -16.25
N SER A 83 10.28 -30.35 -15.45
CA SER A 83 9.75 -29.05 -15.84
C SER A 83 10.30 -27.96 -14.95
N TRP A 84 10.53 -26.79 -15.55
CA TRP A 84 10.86 -25.55 -14.88
C TRP A 84 9.85 -24.48 -15.28
N GLU A 85 9.43 -23.67 -14.32
CA GLU A 85 8.54 -22.53 -14.51
C GLU A 85 9.08 -21.33 -13.73
N ARG A 86 9.21 -20.18 -14.39
CA ARG A 86 9.59 -18.91 -13.77
C ARG A 86 8.33 -18.13 -13.41
N HIS A 87 8.30 -17.63 -12.19
CA HIS A 87 7.33 -16.66 -11.70
C HIS A 87 8.07 -15.42 -11.19
N ASP A 88 7.32 -14.34 -10.96
CA ASP A 88 7.90 -13.08 -10.47
C ASP A 88 8.60 -13.26 -9.10
N ASP A 89 8.00 -14.07 -8.22
CA ASP A 89 8.48 -14.25 -6.83
C ASP A 89 9.32 -15.51 -6.61
N TYR A 90 9.30 -16.47 -7.54
CA TYR A 90 9.94 -17.77 -7.36
C TYR A 90 10.15 -18.51 -8.69
N SER A 91 11.03 -19.51 -8.65
CA SER A 91 11.18 -20.50 -9.70
C SER A 91 10.78 -21.87 -9.20
N LEU A 92 10.04 -22.60 -10.03
CA LEU A 92 9.55 -23.93 -9.71
C LEU A 92 10.29 -24.96 -10.55
N TYR A 93 10.81 -25.99 -9.90
CA TYR A 93 11.40 -27.15 -10.55
C TYR A 93 10.58 -28.37 -10.14
N THR A 94 10.05 -29.10 -11.12
CA THR A 94 9.29 -30.32 -10.88
C THR A 94 9.90 -31.47 -11.67
N ILE A 95 10.36 -32.49 -10.96
CA ILE A 95 10.95 -33.69 -11.55
C ILE A 95 10.05 -34.85 -11.19
N HIS A 96 9.57 -35.59 -12.18
CA HIS A 96 8.75 -36.79 -11.93
C HIS A 96 9.37 -37.97 -12.66
N GLN A 97 9.29 -39.14 -12.04
CA GLN A 97 9.86 -40.38 -12.55
C GLN A 97 9.04 -41.59 -12.08
N PRO A 98 9.07 -42.72 -12.82
CA PRO A 98 8.69 -44.02 -12.28
C PRO A 98 9.47 -44.29 -10.99
N PHE A 99 8.86 -45.04 -10.07
CA PHE A 99 9.44 -45.25 -8.76
C PHE A 99 9.30 -46.71 -8.32
N ASP A 100 10.40 -47.31 -7.88
CA ASP A 100 10.40 -48.65 -7.29
C ASP A 100 9.93 -48.58 -5.84
N PRO A 101 8.78 -49.17 -5.47
CA PRO A 101 8.28 -49.18 -4.10
C PRO A 101 9.30 -49.68 -3.07
N ALA A 102 10.20 -50.59 -3.44
CA ALA A 102 11.22 -51.13 -2.54
C ALA A 102 12.26 -50.08 -2.12
N ALA A 103 12.42 -49.00 -2.90
CA ALA A 103 13.32 -47.91 -2.58
C ALA A 103 12.76 -46.94 -1.51
N PHE A 104 11.46 -47.03 -1.17
CA PHE A 104 10.85 -46.13 -0.19
C PHE A 104 10.98 -46.68 1.23
N THR A 105 12.09 -46.33 1.88
CA THR A 105 12.39 -46.68 3.27
C THR A 105 12.62 -45.42 4.11
N ALA A 106 12.62 -45.55 5.45
CA ALA A 106 12.86 -44.44 6.38
C ALA A 106 14.17 -43.70 6.08
N ASP A 107 15.23 -44.46 5.78
CA ASP A 107 16.60 -43.96 5.59
C ASP A 107 16.91 -43.66 4.11
N ALA A 108 15.94 -43.84 3.20
CA ALA A 108 16.13 -43.58 1.79
C ALA A 108 16.51 -42.11 1.55
N THR A 109 17.55 -41.86 0.74
CA THR A 109 17.91 -40.53 0.25
C THR A 109 17.30 -40.32 -1.13
N LEU A 110 16.05 -39.85 -1.19
CA LEU A 110 15.27 -39.80 -2.43
C LEU A 110 15.88 -38.85 -3.48
N LEU A 111 16.54 -37.76 -3.06
CA LEU A 111 17.26 -36.88 -3.97
C LEU A 111 18.37 -37.58 -4.76
N ALA A 112 18.99 -38.63 -4.19
CA ALA A 112 20.04 -39.40 -4.86
C ALA A 112 19.50 -40.32 -5.97
N LEU A 113 18.18 -40.53 -6.02
CA LEU A 113 17.50 -41.33 -7.05
C LEU A 113 17.18 -40.53 -8.31
N LEU A 114 17.43 -39.21 -8.32
CA LEU A 114 17.15 -38.36 -9.46
C LEU A 114 18.28 -38.49 -10.49
N PRO A 115 17.98 -38.74 -11.78
CA PRO A 115 19.00 -38.88 -12.84
C PRO A 115 19.53 -37.52 -13.30
N LEU A 116 20.07 -36.74 -12.35
CA LEU A 116 20.62 -35.41 -12.58
C LEU A 116 22.13 -35.40 -12.33
N PRO A 117 22.88 -34.50 -13.00
CA PRO A 117 24.30 -34.34 -12.71
C PRO A 117 24.55 -34.08 -11.22
N LYS A 118 25.66 -34.65 -10.71
CA LYS A 118 26.05 -34.44 -9.31
C LYS A 118 26.13 -32.94 -9.02
N ARG A 119 25.50 -32.51 -7.93
CA ARG A 119 25.36 -31.11 -7.49
C ARG A 119 24.42 -30.23 -8.31
N TRP A 120 23.78 -30.70 -9.39
CA TRP A 120 22.91 -29.86 -10.21
C TRP A 120 21.86 -29.14 -9.36
N LEU A 121 21.14 -29.85 -8.49
CA LEU A 121 20.18 -29.24 -7.56
C LEU A 121 20.80 -28.25 -6.58
N ALA A 122 22.02 -28.53 -6.10
CA ALA A 122 22.72 -27.67 -5.14
C ALA A 122 23.26 -26.38 -5.77
N ASP A 123 23.46 -26.38 -7.09
CA ASP A 123 23.99 -25.26 -7.86
C ASP A 123 22.87 -24.40 -8.48
N ILE A 124 21.59 -24.68 -8.16
CA ILE A 124 20.46 -23.83 -8.59
C ILE A 124 20.60 -22.46 -7.92
N PRO A 125 20.65 -21.36 -8.70
CA PRO A 125 20.77 -20.02 -8.14
C PRO A 125 19.53 -19.62 -7.34
N GLY A 126 19.75 -19.00 -6.17
CA GLY A 126 18.68 -18.54 -5.27
C GLY A 126 18.70 -19.28 -3.94
N ARG A 127 17.55 -19.29 -3.26
CA ARG A 127 17.38 -19.97 -1.96
C ARG A 127 16.19 -20.90 -1.99
N THR A 128 16.39 -22.14 -1.56
CA THR A 128 15.30 -23.12 -1.41
C THR A 128 14.28 -22.63 -0.39
N LEU A 129 13.04 -22.47 -0.85
CA LEU A 129 11.88 -22.19 0.00
C LEU A 129 11.24 -23.49 0.48
N SER A 130 11.06 -24.44 -0.42
CA SER A 130 10.53 -25.78 -0.13
C SER A 130 11.11 -26.81 -1.09
N ALA A 131 11.30 -28.03 -0.58
CA ALA A 131 11.72 -29.20 -1.34
C ALA A 131 10.89 -30.40 -0.86
N VAL A 132 10.07 -30.99 -1.73
CA VAL A 132 9.09 -32.01 -1.34
C VAL A 132 9.10 -33.17 -2.31
N HIS A 133 9.06 -34.38 -1.77
CA HIS A 133 8.80 -35.60 -2.51
C HIS A 133 7.35 -36.05 -2.31
N ALA A 134 6.61 -36.22 -3.40
CA ALA A 134 5.34 -36.92 -3.42
C ALA A 134 5.55 -38.31 -4.03
N VAL A 135 5.44 -39.35 -3.21
CA VAL A 135 5.58 -40.75 -3.60
C VAL A 135 4.19 -41.37 -3.71
N LEU A 136 3.85 -41.84 -4.90
CA LEU A 136 2.58 -42.50 -5.21
C LEU A 136 2.81 -44.00 -5.27
N LEU A 137 2.11 -44.75 -4.44
CA LEU A 137 2.14 -46.21 -4.44
C LEU A 137 0.71 -46.76 -4.57
N PRO A 138 0.53 -47.96 -5.13
CA PRO A 138 -0.76 -48.64 -5.06
C PRO A 138 -1.20 -48.85 -3.60
N ALA A 139 -2.50 -48.75 -3.33
CA ALA A 139 -3.03 -49.04 -1.99
C ALA A 139 -2.95 -50.53 -1.63
N ASP A 140 -2.92 -51.41 -2.62
CA ASP A 140 -2.84 -52.89 -2.51
C ASP A 140 -3.86 -53.52 -1.55
N GLY A 141 -5.02 -52.89 -1.38
CA GLY A 141 -6.06 -53.40 -0.48
C GLY A 141 -5.70 -53.33 1.02
N ARG A 142 -4.61 -52.63 1.41
CA ARG A 142 -4.24 -52.43 2.82
C ARG A 142 -5.42 -51.88 3.61
N SER A 143 -5.66 -52.48 4.78
CA SER A 143 -6.52 -51.90 5.81
C SER A 143 -5.99 -50.53 6.25
N ASP A 144 -6.82 -49.74 6.93
CA ASP A 144 -6.38 -48.42 7.41
C ASP A 144 -5.24 -48.53 8.42
N GLU A 145 -5.20 -49.60 9.23
CA GLU A 145 -4.13 -49.85 10.21
C GLU A 145 -2.81 -50.23 9.53
N GLU A 146 -2.82 -51.21 8.61
CA GLU A 146 -1.63 -51.62 7.85
C GLU A 146 -1.05 -50.46 7.01
N ALA A 147 -1.93 -49.65 6.42
CA ALA A 147 -1.51 -48.48 5.66
C ALA A 147 -0.86 -47.41 6.55
N ALA A 148 -1.40 -47.17 7.75
CA ALA A 148 -0.83 -46.23 8.70
C ALA A 148 0.50 -46.73 9.27
N GLU A 149 0.63 -48.03 9.56
CA GLU A 149 1.88 -48.63 10.01
C GLU A 149 2.97 -48.51 8.94
N PHE A 150 2.67 -48.89 7.69
CA PHE A 150 3.58 -48.73 6.57
C PHE A 150 4.01 -47.26 6.38
N ALA A 151 3.05 -46.33 6.47
CA ALA A 151 3.35 -44.91 6.39
C ALA A 151 4.26 -44.42 7.54
N GLN A 152 4.04 -44.88 8.77
CA GLN A 152 4.89 -44.54 9.91
C GLN A 152 6.31 -45.11 9.75
N GLN A 153 6.43 -46.35 9.28
CA GLN A 153 7.73 -47.00 9.03
C GLN A 153 8.53 -46.27 7.95
N THR A 154 7.89 -45.81 6.88
CA THR A 154 8.56 -45.18 5.73
C THR A 154 8.78 -43.67 5.91
N LEU A 155 7.89 -42.96 6.61
CA LEU A 155 8.03 -41.54 6.89
C LEU A 155 8.85 -41.25 8.17
N GLY A 156 9.26 -42.30 8.89
CA GLY A 156 10.13 -42.22 10.05
C GLY A 156 9.48 -41.57 11.27
N GLN A 157 10.29 -40.98 12.14
CA GLN A 157 9.83 -40.44 13.42
C GLN A 157 8.99 -39.17 13.27
N GLY A 158 7.90 -39.10 14.03
CA GLY A 158 7.04 -37.92 14.11
C GLY A 158 5.58 -38.32 14.23
N ARG A 159 4.72 -37.35 14.52
CA ARG A 159 3.28 -37.61 14.55
C ARG A 159 2.76 -37.74 13.13
N LEU A 160 2.30 -38.93 12.78
CA LEU A 160 1.66 -39.20 11.49
C LEU A 160 0.35 -38.41 11.36
N LEU A 161 0.17 -37.80 10.20
CA LEU A 161 -1.06 -37.13 9.78
C LEU A 161 -1.64 -37.92 8.62
N GLY A 162 -2.98 -38.01 8.56
CA GLY A 162 -3.68 -38.87 7.63
C GLY A 162 -4.93 -38.22 7.06
N SER A 163 -5.10 -38.21 5.74
CA SER A 163 -6.32 -37.70 5.12
C SER A 163 -6.74 -38.51 3.91
N LEU A 164 -8.04 -38.67 3.77
CA LEU A 164 -8.67 -39.29 2.62
C LEU A 164 -8.88 -38.21 1.56
N LEU A 165 -8.35 -38.47 0.36
CA LEU A 165 -8.39 -37.55 -0.76
C LEU A 165 -9.53 -37.93 -1.71
N ARG A 166 -10.23 -36.91 -2.20
CA ARG A 166 -11.17 -36.94 -3.35
C ARG A 166 -11.91 -38.26 -3.59
N ASP A 167 -13.14 -38.36 -3.13
CA ASP A 167 -14.01 -39.53 -3.35
C ASP A 167 -13.34 -40.89 -3.00
N ASP A 168 -12.51 -40.91 -1.96
CA ASP A 168 -11.73 -42.09 -1.52
C ASP A 168 -10.74 -42.59 -2.58
N ALA A 169 -10.30 -41.73 -3.49
CA ALA A 169 -9.33 -42.10 -4.52
C ALA A 169 -7.96 -42.43 -3.93
N ALA A 170 -7.54 -41.74 -2.89
CA ALA A 170 -6.24 -42.00 -2.27
C ALA A 170 -6.22 -41.68 -0.78
N ARG A 171 -5.31 -42.32 -0.05
CA ARG A 171 -4.96 -41.99 1.32
C ARG A 171 -3.64 -41.21 1.31
N LEU A 172 -3.62 -40.04 1.93
CA LEU A 172 -2.44 -39.20 2.10
C LEU A 172 -1.88 -39.35 3.51
N TYR A 173 -0.58 -39.57 3.59
CA TYR A 173 0.19 -39.58 4.82
C TYR A 173 1.38 -38.63 4.76
N THR A 174 1.63 -37.93 5.86
CA THR A 174 2.82 -37.08 6.04
C THR A 174 3.07 -36.80 7.51
N THR A 175 4.30 -36.40 7.85
CA THR A 175 4.65 -35.86 9.16
C THR A 175 4.89 -34.35 9.14
N TYR A 176 4.94 -33.72 7.95
CA TYR A 176 5.43 -32.34 7.73
C TYR A 176 6.81 -32.04 8.33
N ARG A 177 7.58 -33.07 8.70
CA ARG A 177 8.96 -32.89 9.16
C ARG A 177 9.90 -32.87 7.96
N LEU A 178 10.96 -32.09 8.10
CA LEU A 178 12.08 -32.16 7.19
C LEU A 178 12.93 -33.38 7.54
N PHE A 179 13.30 -34.13 6.51
CA PHE A 179 14.31 -35.17 6.56
C PHE A 179 15.71 -34.53 6.61
N PRO A 180 16.77 -35.30 6.95
CA PRO A 180 18.14 -34.78 7.03
C PRO A 180 18.64 -34.13 5.72
N ASP A 181 18.07 -34.51 4.58
CA ASP A 181 18.34 -33.95 3.25
C ASP A 181 17.62 -32.62 2.98
N GLY A 182 16.86 -32.09 3.96
CA GLY A 182 16.12 -30.84 3.86
C GLY A 182 14.78 -30.96 3.14
N THR A 183 14.34 -32.17 2.80
CA THR A 183 13.08 -32.42 2.08
C THR A 183 11.95 -32.81 3.01
N SER A 184 10.71 -32.53 2.62
CA SER A 184 9.52 -33.16 3.23
C SER A 184 8.95 -34.23 2.30
N ARG A 185 8.12 -35.12 2.86
CA ARG A 185 7.58 -36.26 2.11
C ARG A 185 6.06 -36.39 2.26
N PHE A 186 5.40 -36.64 1.14
CA PHE A 186 4.03 -37.07 1.03
C PHE A 186 4.00 -38.50 0.50
N LEU A 187 3.40 -39.41 1.27
CA LEU A 187 3.05 -40.74 0.80
C LEU A 187 1.58 -40.74 0.39
N ILE A 188 1.31 -41.12 -0.86
CA ILE A 188 -0.02 -41.19 -1.44
C ILE A 188 -0.28 -42.65 -1.81
N LEU A 189 -1.16 -43.31 -1.06
CA LEU A 189 -1.63 -44.66 -1.38
C LEU A 189 -2.87 -44.56 -2.26
N CYS A 190 -2.72 -44.94 -3.52
CA CYS A 190 -3.70 -44.77 -4.58
C CYS A 190 -4.60 -46.01 -4.73
N ASN A 191 -5.91 -45.84 -4.60
CA ASN A 191 -6.86 -46.80 -5.16
C ASN A 191 -6.82 -46.75 -6.70
N PRO A 192 -7.33 -47.78 -7.40
CA PRO A 192 -7.34 -47.78 -8.86
C PRO A 192 -7.94 -46.49 -9.44
N MET A 193 -7.14 -45.76 -10.21
CA MET A 193 -7.52 -44.50 -10.83
C MET A 193 -6.74 -44.23 -12.11
N THR A 194 -7.22 -43.28 -12.92
CA THR A 194 -6.49 -42.85 -14.11
C THR A 194 -5.27 -42.01 -13.74
N GLU A 195 -4.22 -42.08 -14.56
CA GLU A 195 -2.99 -41.30 -14.37
C GLU A 195 -3.25 -39.79 -14.31
N GLY A 196 -4.20 -39.29 -15.12
CA GLY A 196 -4.62 -37.89 -15.07
C GLY A 196 -5.29 -37.51 -13.74
N ARG A 197 -6.00 -38.44 -13.08
CA ARG A 197 -6.54 -38.19 -11.73
C ARG A 197 -5.43 -38.16 -10.69
N ALA A 198 -4.49 -39.10 -10.76
CA ALA A 198 -3.32 -39.14 -9.88
C ALA A 198 -2.47 -37.86 -10.02
N GLY A 199 -2.23 -37.42 -11.25
CA GLY A 199 -1.55 -36.17 -11.59
C GLY A 199 -2.21 -34.93 -10.99
N ARG A 200 -3.52 -34.77 -11.18
CA ARG A 200 -4.26 -33.64 -10.59
C ARG A 200 -4.27 -33.63 -9.07
N ILE A 201 -4.40 -34.79 -8.43
CA ILE A 201 -4.36 -34.89 -6.96
C ILE A 201 -2.98 -34.50 -6.45
N THR A 202 -1.92 -35.05 -7.05
CA THR A 202 -0.53 -34.79 -6.66
C THR A 202 -0.15 -33.34 -6.91
N GLY A 203 -0.48 -32.79 -8.08
CA GLY A 203 -0.25 -31.40 -8.42
C GLY A 203 -0.95 -30.45 -7.45
N SER A 204 -2.23 -30.70 -7.13
CA SER A 204 -2.95 -29.90 -6.13
C SER A 204 -2.33 -29.98 -4.72
N LEU A 205 -1.78 -31.14 -4.34
CA LEU A 205 -1.12 -31.29 -3.04
C LEU A 205 0.22 -30.55 -2.99
N LEU A 206 1.00 -30.63 -4.07
CA LEU A 206 2.24 -29.87 -4.22
C LEU A 206 1.96 -28.36 -4.28
N ASP A 207 0.85 -27.94 -4.92
CA ASP A 207 0.38 -26.55 -4.88
C ASP A 207 0.12 -26.08 -3.44
N VAL A 208 -0.57 -26.89 -2.63
CA VAL A 208 -0.81 -26.56 -1.20
C VAL A 208 0.51 -26.31 -0.49
N GLU A 209 1.51 -27.16 -0.73
CA GLU A 209 2.82 -27.04 -0.10
C GLU A 209 3.62 -25.82 -0.57
N ARG A 210 3.67 -25.58 -1.88
CA ARG A 210 4.32 -24.41 -2.47
C ARG A 210 3.69 -23.12 -1.97
N TYR A 211 2.38 -22.97 -2.13
CA TYR A 211 1.69 -21.72 -1.83
C TYR A 211 1.56 -21.47 -0.33
N ARG A 212 1.49 -22.50 0.53
CA ARG A 212 1.56 -22.27 1.98
C ARG A 212 2.91 -21.70 2.40
N MET A 213 3.99 -22.15 1.76
CA MET A 213 5.34 -21.66 2.09
C MET A 213 5.55 -20.24 1.57
N LEU A 214 5.05 -19.93 0.36
CA LEU A 214 5.04 -18.57 -0.17
C LEU A 214 4.23 -17.60 0.70
N ALA A 215 3.01 -17.98 1.09
CA ALA A 215 2.18 -17.18 1.99
C ALA A 215 2.88 -16.91 3.35
N LEU A 216 3.56 -17.93 3.89
CA LEU A 216 4.27 -17.80 5.16
C LEU A 216 5.53 -16.90 5.11
N LEU A 217 6.02 -16.50 3.93
CA LEU A 217 7.10 -15.51 3.83
C LEU A 217 6.71 -14.15 4.40
N ALA A 218 5.42 -13.81 4.39
CA ALA A 218 4.91 -12.56 4.97
C ALA A 218 4.83 -12.59 6.51
N TYR A 219 4.79 -13.78 7.13
CA TYR A 219 4.52 -13.89 8.57
C TYR A 219 5.64 -13.33 9.45
N PRO A 220 6.94 -13.68 9.28
CA PRO A 220 8.01 -13.10 10.11
C PRO A 220 8.07 -11.57 10.06
N PRO A 221 8.07 -10.89 8.88
CA PRO A 221 8.08 -9.44 8.84
C PRO A 221 6.83 -8.84 9.48
N ALA A 222 5.62 -9.38 9.20
CA ALA A 222 4.39 -8.91 9.84
C ALA A 222 4.45 -8.99 11.37
N ARG A 223 4.89 -10.14 11.91
CA ARG A 223 5.04 -10.32 13.37
C ARG A 223 6.03 -9.33 13.98
N SER A 224 7.15 -9.06 13.30
CA SER A 224 8.13 -8.08 13.78
C SER A 224 7.67 -6.63 13.67
N MET A 225 6.72 -6.35 12.77
CA MET A 225 6.19 -5.02 12.50
C MET A 225 5.18 -4.57 13.57
N VAL A 226 4.39 -5.51 14.12
CA VAL A 226 3.31 -5.19 15.07
C VAL A 226 3.76 -4.31 16.25
N PRO A 227 4.85 -4.61 16.99
CA PRO A 227 5.31 -3.75 18.07
C PRO A 227 5.70 -2.35 17.60
N ARG A 228 6.27 -2.25 16.40
CA ARG A 228 6.72 -0.99 15.81
C ARG A 228 5.53 -0.13 15.40
N LEU A 229 4.46 -0.72 14.85
CA LEU A 229 3.21 -0.01 14.56
C LEU A 229 2.54 0.50 15.84
N LEU A 230 2.57 -0.25 16.94
CA LEU A 230 2.05 0.21 18.22
C LEU A 230 2.79 1.43 18.75
N ASP A 231 4.12 1.49 18.61
CA ASP A 231 4.91 2.67 18.96
C ASP A 231 4.52 3.89 18.11
N LEU A 232 4.37 3.70 16.80
CA LEU A 232 3.96 4.78 15.89
C LEU A 232 2.51 5.26 16.14
N GLU A 233 1.61 4.33 16.45
CA GLU A 233 0.23 4.65 16.87
C GLU A 233 0.19 5.47 18.16
N ALA A 234 1.08 5.17 19.12
CA ALA A 234 1.21 5.92 20.38
C ALA A 234 1.77 7.33 20.14
N ARG A 235 2.83 7.46 19.32
CA ARG A 235 3.38 8.77 18.92
C ARG A 235 2.33 9.63 18.21
N LEU A 236 1.53 9.05 17.32
CA LEU A 236 0.44 9.78 16.68
C LEU A 236 -0.59 10.26 17.69
N ALA A 237 -0.90 9.47 18.72
CA ALA A 237 -1.84 9.88 19.77
C ALA A 237 -1.28 11.05 20.59
N GLU A 238 0.02 11.05 20.91
CA GLU A 238 0.70 12.18 21.56
C GLU A 238 0.69 13.44 20.70
N LEU A 239 0.97 13.32 19.40
CA LEU A 239 0.88 14.44 18.45
C LEU A 239 -0.54 14.99 18.35
N ALA A 240 -1.53 14.12 18.24
CA ALA A 240 -2.94 14.51 18.17
C ALA A 240 -3.39 15.25 19.43
N HIS A 241 -2.94 14.82 20.61
CA HIS A 241 -3.22 15.54 21.86
C HIS A 241 -2.49 16.89 21.91
N GLY A 242 -1.26 16.97 21.38
CA GLY A 242 -0.51 18.21 21.29
C GLY A 242 -1.17 19.30 20.42
N ILE A 243 -2.04 18.91 19.47
CA ILE A 243 -2.83 19.88 18.66
C ILE A 243 -3.88 20.60 19.51
N GLU A 244 -4.34 20.00 20.62
CA GLU A 244 -5.28 20.64 21.54
C GLU A 244 -4.60 21.69 22.43
N ASP A 245 -3.28 21.64 22.57
CA ASP A 245 -2.50 22.54 23.42
C ASP A 245 -2.18 23.86 22.69
N GLU A 246 -2.74 24.97 23.17
CA GLU A 246 -2.55 26.33 22.63
C GLU A 246 -1.11 26.85 22.77
N ASP A 247 -0.31 26.31 23.68
CA ASP A 247 1.06 26.75 23.92
C ASP A 247 2.10 26.02 23.05
N ARG A 248 1.70 24.99 22.30
CA ARG A 248 2.60 24.24 21.42
C ARG A 248 2.79 24.90 20.06
N ASP A 249 4.02 24.81 19.53
CA ASP A 249 4.37 25.29 18.19
C ASP A 249 3.80 24.36 17.10
N ASP A 250 2.79 24.86 16.38
CA ASP A 250 2.15 24.15 15.27
C ASP A 250 3.14 23.74 14.17
N ARG A 251 4.22 24.50 13.94
CA ARG A 251 5.23 24.13 12.94
C ARG A 251 6.03 22.91 13.37
N ALA A 252 6.41 22.84 14.65
CA ALA A 252 7.10 21.69 15.21
C ALA A 252 6.20 20.44 15.16
N LEU A 253 4.92 20.57 15.51
CA LEU A 253 3.94 19.48 15.40
C LEU A 253 3.78 19.00 13.95
N LEU A 254 3.78 19.91 12.97
CA LEU A 254 3.67 19.57 11.57
C LEU A 254 4.91 18.81 11.08
N ASP A 255 6.12 19.27 11.44
CA ASP A 255 7.37 18.61 11.08
C ASP A 255 7.46 17.19 11.66
N GLU A 256 7.07 17.01 12.92
CA GLU A 256 7.00 15.69 13.56
C GLU A 256 5.98 14.76 12.87
N LEU A 257 4.82 15.30 12.49
CA LEU A 257 3.78 14.54 11.79
C LEU A 257 4.21 14.14 10.37
N ILE A 258 4.91 15.03 9.64
CA ILE A 258 5.48 14.72 8.33
C ILE A 258 6.54 13.60 8.46
N GLY A 259 7.39 13.67 9.48
CA GLY A 259 8.37 12.62 9.76
C GLY A 259 7.71 11.27 10.06
N LEU A 260 6.63 11.27 10.84
CA LEU A 260 5.86 10.08 11.15
C LEU A 260 5.18 9.51 9.89
N ALA A 261 4.59 10.37 9.05
CA ALA A 261 3.98 9.99 7.78
C ALA A 261 5.00 9.32 6.85
N ALA A 262 6.17 9.93 6.67
CA ALA A 262 7.23 9.40 5.82
C ALA A 262 7.71 8.02 6.29
N LEU A 263 7.80 7.80 7.61
CA LEU A 263 8.19 6.52 8.18
C LEU A 263 7.11 5.45 7.91
N VAL A 264 5.84 5.77 8.12
CA VAL A 264 4.73 4.82 7.85
C VAL A 264 4.64 4.48 6.37
N GLU A 265 4.74 5.48 5.48
CA GLU A 265 4.73 5.26 4.03
C GLU A 265 5.93 4.42 3.57
N TYR A 266 7.10 4.59 4.18
CA TYR A 266 8.25 3.73 3.92
C TYR A 266 7.97 2.26 4.28
N GLU A 267 7.34 2.01 5.43
CA GLU A 267 6.97 0.64 5.83
C GLU A 267 5.89 0.04 4.92
N ILE A 268 4.88 0.83 4.51
CA ILE A 268 3.86 0.41 3.55
C ILE A 268 4.50 0.02 2.23
N ALA A 269 5.30 0.91 1.63
CA ALA A 269 5.93 0.69 0.34
C ALA A 269 6.83 -0.57 0.32
N ARG A 270 7.47 -0.87 1.45
CA ARG A 270 8.35 -2.04 1.59
C ARG A 270 7.62 -3.37 1.76
N HIS A 271 6.40 -3.36 2.32
CA HIS A 271 5.73 -4.57 2.79
C HIS A 271 4.39 -4.88 2.14
N VAL A 272 3.68 -3.88 1.60
CA VAL A 272 2.31 -4.05 1.08
C VAL A 272 2.21 -5.14 0.01
N GLY A 273 3.09 -5.10 -1.01
CA GLY A 273 3.05 -6.10 -2.08
C GLY A 273 3.29 -7.53 -1.60
N ARG A 274 4.10 -7.72 -0.56
CA ARG A 274 4.32 -9.06 0.03
C ARG A 274 3.11 -9.54 0.85
N PHE A 275 2.40 -8.62 1.50
CA PHE A 275 1.19 -8.95 2.26
C PHE A 275 0.04 -9.30 1.30
N ASP A 276 -0.15 -8.51 0.24
CA ASP A 276 -1.14 -8.78 -0.80
C ASP A 276 -0.87 -10.13 -1.50
N ALA A 277 0.40 -10.41 -1.83
CA ALA A 277 0.79 -11.70 -2.39
C ALA A 277 0.50 -12.85 -1.42
N ALA A 278 0.74 -12.67 -0.11
CA ALA A 278 0.45 -13.71 0.88
C ALA A 278 -1.04 -14.03 0.97
N ASP A 279 -1.92 -13.01 0.91
CA ASP A 279 -3.37 -13.21 0.88
C ASP A 279 -3.81 -13.97 -0.38
N ALA A 280 -3.26 -13.61 -1.54
CA ALA A 280 -3.52 -14.31 -2.81
C ALA A 280 -3.05 -15.78 -2.75
N TYR A 281 -1.83 -16.03 -2.26
CA TYR A 281 -1.31 -17.40 -2.10
C TYR A 281 -2.11 -18.21 -1.09
N TYR A 282 -2.54 -17.60 0.01
CA TYR A 282 -3.39 -18.27 0.99
C TYR A 282 -4.76 -18.65 0.41
N ALA A 283 -5.37 -17.80 -0.42
CA ALA A 283 -6.60 -18.12 -1.13
C ALA A 283 -6.43 -19.33 -2.06
N ILE A 284 -5.31 -19.44 -2.78
CA ILE A 284 -4.99 -20.61 -3.61
C ILE A 284 -4.88 -21.88 -2.75
N VAL A 285 -4.21 -21.80 -1.58
CA VAL A 285 -4.11 -22.94 -0.64
C VAL A 285 -5.49 -23.41 -0.24
N GLU A 286 -6.38 -22.50 0.17
CA GLU A 286 -7.74 -22.84 0.59
C GLU A 286 -8.55 -23.50 -0.53
N GLN A 287 -8.46 -22.98 -1.76
CA GLN A 287 -9.10 -23.57 -2.93
C GLN A 287 -8.59 -25.00 -3.22
N ARG A 288 -7.27 -25.23 -3.10
CA ARG A 288 -6.68 -26.56 -3.31
C ARG A 288 -7.04 -27.54 -2.19
N ILE A 289 -7.09 -27.06 -0.94
CA ILE A 289 -7.56 -27.86 0.19
C ILE A 289 -9.01 -28.27 -0.01
N GLU A 290 -9.87 -27.36 -0.46
CA GLU A 290 -11.27 -27.66 -0.74
C GLU A 290 -11.42 -28.73 -1.83
N TYR A 291 -10.64 -28.62 -2.90
CA TYR A 291 -10.61 -29.63 -3.96
C TYR A 291 -10.13 -31.02 -3.48
N LEU A 292 -9.14 -31.07 -2.58
CA LEU A 292 -8.51 -32.31 -2.14
C LEU A 292 -9.27 -33.02 -1.01
N ARG A 293 -9.74 -32.24 -0.04
CA ARG A 293 -10.17 -32.73 1.28
C ARG A 293 -11.50 -33.46 1.19
N ARG A 294 -11.50 -34.73 1.60
CA ARG A 294 -12.74 -35.45 1.94
C ARG A 294 -12.92 -35.62 3.45
N ALA A 295 -12.01 -36.34 4.10
CA ALA A 295 -12.10 -36.63 5.53
C ALA A 295 -10.72 -36.89 6.16
N SER A 296 -10.66 -36.93 7.49
CA SER A 296 -9.47 -37.45 8.20
C SER A 296 -9.52 -38.97 8.22
N LEU A 297 -8.36 -39.63 8.23
CA LEU A 297 -8.29 -41.08 8.39
C LEU A 297 -8.53 -41.48 9.85
N PRO A 298 -9.13 -42.66 10.13
CA PRO A 298 -9.37 -43.12 11.50
C PRO A 298 -8.10 -43.10 12.36
N GLY A 299 -8.22 -42.62 13.60
CA GLY A 299 -7.10 -42.56 14.56
C GLY A 299 -6.04 -41.49 14.26
N LEU A 300 -6.10 -40.79 13.13
CA LEU A 300 -5.11 -39.79 12.73
C LEU A 300 -5.70 -38.38 12.66
N MET A 301 -4.85 -37.38 12.92
CA MET A 301 -5.21 -35.99 12.65
C MET A 301 -5.17 -35.74 11.14
N GLY A 302 -6.24 -35.13 10.61
CA GLY A 302 -6.30 -34.69 9.22
C GLY A 302 -5.16 -33.74 8.85
N VAL A 303 -4.48 -34.00 7.73
CA VAL A 303 -3.41 -33.19 7.14
C VAL A 303 -3.88 -31.74 6.95
N PHE A 304 -5.04 -31.55 6.33
CA PHE A 304 -5.57 -30.21 6.05
C PHE A 304 -6.07 -29.49 7.30
N THR A 305 -6.62 -30.22 8.27
CA THR A 305 -6.99 -29.67 9.58
C THR A 305 -5.75 -29.20 10.35
N PHE A 306 -4.67 -29.99 10.32
CA PHE A 306 -3.39 -29.64 10.91
C PHE A 306 -2.79 -28.37 10.27
N LEU A 307 -2.84 -28.27 8.95
CA LEU A 307 -2.37 -27.10 8.20
C LEU A 307 -3.15 -25.85 8.56
N ARG A 308 -4.49 -25.88 8.46
CA ARG A 308 -5.34 -24.70 8.76
C ARG A 308 -5.12 -24.16 10.16
N ARG A 309 -4.97 -25.03 11.16
CA ARG A 309 -4.69 -24.63 12.56
C ARG A 309 -3.39 -23.84 12.73
N ARG A 310 -2.45 -23.92 11.77
CA ARG A 310 -1.17 -23.21 11.79
C ARG A 310 -1.14 -22.04 10.82
N LEU A 311 -1.78 -22.19 9.65
CA LEU A 311 -1.80 -21.16 8.62
C LEU A 311 -2.76 -20.02 8.99
N VAL A 312 -3.97 -20.31 9.47
CA VAL A 312 -4.97 -19.28 9.79
C VAL A 312 -4.41 -18.22 10.76
N PRO A 313 -3.81 -18.59 11.92
CA PRO A 313 -3.29 -17.57 12.84
C PRO A 313 -2.13 -16.76 12.26
N ALA A 314 -1.29 -17.38 11.42
CA ALA A 314 -0.20 -16.68 10.76
C ALA A 314 -0.74 -15.64 9.76
N MET A 315 -1.75 -16.00 8.97
CA MET A 315 -2.38 -15.08 8.02
C MET A 315 -3.18 -13.99 8.72
N SER A 316 -3.87 -14.29 9.82
CA SER A 316 -4.50 -13.26 10.66
C SER A 316 -3.49 -12.25 11.21
N THR A 317 -2.24 -12.66 11.45
CA THR A 317 -1.17 -11.73 11.87
C THR A 317 -0.74 -10.81 10.73
N VAL A 318 -0.62 -11.36 9.51
CA VAL A 318 -0.30 -10.58 8.30
C VAL A 318 -1.40 -9.56 8.02
N ASP A 319 -2.65 -10.01 8.03
CA ASP A 319 -3.83 -9.17 7.81
C ASP A 319 -3.97 -8.07 8.88
N ALA A 320 -3.73 -8.39 10.16
CA ALA A 320 -3.75 -7.40 11.23
C ALA A 320 -2.64 -6.34 11.06
N ALA A 321 -1.44 -6.73 10.61
CA ALA A 321 -0.36 -5.78 10.34
C ALA A 321 -0.72 -4.86 9.16
N ARG A 322 -1.26 -5.42 8.07
CA ARG A 322 -1.74 -4.65 6.91
C ARG A 322 -2.80 -3.62 7.30
N HIS A 323 -3.87 -4.07 7.96
CA HIS A 323 -4.94 -3.18 8.42
C HIS A 323 -4.45 -2.08 9.37
N ARG A 324 -3.51 -2.38 10.28
CA ARG A 324 -2.93 -1.37 11.18
C ARG A 324 -2.12 -0.32 10.42
N MET A 325 -1.33 -0.72 9.42
CA MET A 325 -0.59 0.24 8.59
C MET A 325 -1.54 1.17 7.83
N GLU A 326 -2.57 0.62 7.18
CA GLU A 326 -3.58 1.41 6.46
C GLU A 326 -4.34 2.35 7.40
N ALA A 327 -4.77 1.84 8.56
CA ALA A 327 -5.47 2.64 9.55
C ALA A 327 -4.58 3.76 10.13
N LEU A 328 -3.29 3.48 10.35
CA LEU A 328 -2.33 4.46 10.84
C LEU A 328 -2.08 5.56 9.80
N SER A 329 -1.82 5.21 8.55
CA SER A 329 -1.68 6.19 7.45
C SER A 329 -2.93 7.08 7.35
N GLY A 330 -4.12 6.48 7.36
CA GLY A 330 -5.38 7.24 7.33
C GLY A 330 -5.61 8.13 8.55
N ARG A 331 -5.16 7.72 9.75
CA ARG A 331 -5.20 8.58 10.95
C ARG A 331 -4.21 9.75 10.85
N ILE A 332 -3.01 9.51 10.34
CA ILE A 332 -1.99 10.56 10.10
C ILE A 332 -2.55 11.62 9.15
N SER A 333 -3.17 11.23 8.03
CA SER A 333 -3.78 12.18 7.09
C SER A 333 -4.84 13.05 7.75
N ARG A 334 -5.75 12.44 8.54
CA ARG A 334 -6.78 13.20 9.26
C ARG A 334 -6.19 14.15 10.30
N THR A 335 -5.17 13.72 11.05
CA THR A 335 -4.48 14.58 12.02
C THR A 335 -3.78 15.76 11.32
N ALA A 336 -3.22 15.53 10.13
CA ALA A 336 -2.59 16.58 9.33
C ALA A 336 -3.61 17.62 8.84
N ASP A 337 -4.80 17.18 8.41
CA ASP A 337 -5.88 18.07 7.99
C ASP A 337 -6.40 18.94 9.14
N VAL A 338 -6.50 18.38 10.35
CA VAL A 338 -6.89 19.13 11.56
C VAL A 338 -5.84 20.18 11.91
N LEU A 339 -4.56 19.80 11.96
CA LEU A 339 -3.47 20.74 12.24
C LEU A 339 -3.40 21.86 11.21
N ARG A 340 -3.55 21.53 9.92
CA ARG A 340 -3.60 22.51 8.84
C ARG A 340 -4.75 23.50 9.03
N THR A 341 -5.93 23.01 9.37
CA THR A 341 -7.11 23.86 9.62
C THR A 341 -6.86 24.80 10.80
N ARG A 342 -6.23 24.31 11.88
CA ARG A 342 -5.86 25.13 13.04
C ARG A 342 -4.89 26.25 12.64
N VAL A 343 -3.83 25.93 11.90
CA VAL A 343 -2.85 26.92 11.41
C VAL A 343 -3.53 27.97 10.51
N GLU A 344 -4.41 27.55 9.62
CA GLU A 344 -5.16 28.45 8.73
C GLU A 344 -6.07 29.40 9.54
N VAL A 345 -6.79 28.90 10.56
CA VAL A 345 -7.63 29.71 11.45
C VAL A 345 -6.80 30.67 12.32
N ALA A 346 -5.66 30.22 12.85
CA ALA A 346 -4.76 31.07 13.62
C ALA A 346 -4.19 32.22 12.78
N ALA A 347 -3.78 31.92 11.53
CA ALA A 347 -3.29 32.92 10.59
C ALA A 347 -4.39 33.93 10.18
N GLU A 348 -5.63 33.45 9.97
CA GLU A 348 -6.77 34.32 9.69
C GLU A 348 -7.08 35.24 10.88
N THR A 349 -7.08 34.69 12.10
CA THR A 349 -7.31 35.46 13.33
C THR A 349 -6.24 36.53 13.52
N GLN A 350 -4.96 36.21 13.29
CA GLN A 350 -3.87 37.19 13.33
C GLN A 350 -4.05 38.30 12.28
N THR A 351 -4.49 37.94 11.08
CA THR A 351 -4.78 38.89 10.00
C THR A 351 -5.94 39.82 10.38
N GLN A 352 -7.02 39.28 10.96
CA GLN A 352 -8.16 40.08 11.44
C GLN A 352 -7.74 41.06 12.56
N GLN A 353 -6.92 40.61 13.52
CA GLN A 353 -6.38 41.47 14.58
C GLN A 353 -5.55 42.63 14.03
N LEU A 354 -4.65 42.37 13.08
CA LEU A 354 -3.86 43.40 12.41
C LEU A 354 -4.74 44.43 11.68
N LEU A 355 -5.78 43.97 10.98
CA LEU A 355 -6.73 44.84 10.29
C LEU A 355 -7.52 45.73 11.27
N ASP A 356 -7.91 45.19 12.42
CA ASP A 356 -8.62 45.95 13.45
C ASP A 356 -7.73 46.99 14.13
N GLU A 357 -6.47 46.69 14.37
CA GLU A 357 -5.50 47.66 14.88
C GLU A 357 -5.27 48.80 13.88
N LEU A 358 -5.12 48.48 12.59
CA LEU A 358 -5.02 49.48 11.52
C LEU A 358 -6.25 50.38 11.46
N ARG A 359 -7.46 49.81 11.53
CA ARG A 359 -8.72 50.57 11.55
C ARG A 359 -8.79 51.53 12.75
N ARG A 360 -8.38 51.08 13.94
CA ARG A 360 -8.31 51.93 15.14
C ARG A 360 -7.30 53.07 14.97
N GLY A 361 -6.12 52.78 14.42
CA GLY A 361 -5.09 53.77 14.13
C GLY A 361 -5.56 54.84 13.14
N GLN A 362 -6.22 54.43 12.05
CA GLN A 362 -6.81 55.36 11.07
C GLN A 362 -7.92 56.22 11.68
N GLY A 363 -8.76 55.65 12.54
CA GLY A 363 -9.78 56.39 13.28
C GLY A 363 -9.18 57.47 14.20
N MET A 364 -8.06 57.16 14.86
CA MET A 364 -7.33 58.12 15.69
C MET A 364 -6.74 59.27 14.85
N GLN A 365 -6.15 58.95 13.69
CA GLN A 365 -5.62 59.95 12.76
C GLN A 365 -6.73 60.88 12.23
N LEU A 366 -7.90 60.35 11.90
CA LEU A 366 -9.05 61.16 11.48
C LEU A 366 -9.53 62.12 12.57
N ARG A 367 -9.54 61.69 13.83
CA ARG A 367 -9.92 62.55 14.97
C ARG A 367 -8.91 63.66 15.22
N LEU A 368 -7.61 63.37 15.10
CA LEU A 368 -6.55 64.37 15.20
C LEU A 368 -6.60 65.38 14.04
N GLN A 369 -6.91 64.92 12.84
CA GLN A 369 -7.09 65.82 11.70
C GLN A 369 -8.30 66.75 11.92
N GLN A 370 -9.41 66.23 12.44
CA GLN A 370 -10.60 67.03 12.77
C GLN A 370 -10.35 68.06 13.88
N THR A 371 -9.50 67.76 14.87
CA THR A 371 -9.15 68.76 15.90
C THR A 371 -8.25 69.86 15.35
N VAL A 372 -7.33 69.55 14.43
CA VAL A 372 -6.51 70.56 13.72
C VAL A 372 -7.35 71.41 12.76
N GLU A 373 -8.38 70.83 12.15
CA GLU A 373 -9.34 71.55 11.30
C GLU A 373 -10.16 72.58 12.09
N GLY A 374 -10.55 72.30 13.33
CA GLY A 374 -11.22 73.29 14.19
C GLY A 374 -10.35 74.52 14.48
N LEU A 375 -9.04 74.31 14.62
CA LEU A 375 -8.06 75.38 14.84
C LEU A 375 -7.82 76.20 13.56
N SER A 376 -7.88 75.58 12.37
CA SER A 376 -7.69 76.28 11.10
C SER A 376 -8.83 77.27 10.81
N ILE A 377 -10.07 76.97 11.22
CA ILE A 377 -11.20 77.91 11.13
C ILE A 377 -10.89 79.18 11.92
N ALA A 378 -10.39 79.04 13.16
CA ALA A 378 -10.03 80.19 14.00
C ALA A 378 -8.90 81.02 13.36
N ALA A 379 -7.84 80.36 12.86
CA ALA A 379 -6.71 81.03 12.22
C ALA A 379 -7.12 81.78 10.94
N ILE A 380 -7.87 81.12 10.03
CA ILE A 380 -8.33 81.71 8.77
C ILE A 380 -9.28 82.88 9.02
N SER A 381 -10.23 82.73 9.96
CA SER A 381 -11.15 83.81 10.31
C SER A 381 -10.42 85.03 10.87
N TYR A 382 -9.38 84.85 11.69
CA TYR A 382 -8.55 85.95 12.17
C TYR A 382 -7.86 86.72 11.03
N TYR A 383 -7.25 86.00 10.08
CA TYR A 383 -6.59 86.62 8.92
C TYR A 383 -7.57 87.39 8.03
N ILE A 384 -8.76 86.85 7.78
CA ILE A 384 -9.79 87.52 6.98
C ILE A 384 -10.27 88.81 7.65
N VAL A 385 -10.53 88.76 8.96
CA VAL A 385 -10.93 89.97 9.72
C VAL A 385 -9.81 91.02 9.67
N GLY A 386 -8.55 90.60 9.81
CA GLY A 386 -7.40 91.50 9.65
C GLY A 386 -7.33 92.14 8.27
N LEU A 387 -7.55 91.37 7.21
CA LEU A 387 -7.53 91.84 5.83
C LEU A 387 -8.66 92.85 5.55
N VAL A 388 -9.87 92.57 6.05
CA VAL A 388 -11.02 93.49 5.96
C VAL A 388 -10.73 94.78 6.74
N GLY A 389 -10.11 94.69 7.92
CA GLY A 389 -9.66 95.85 8.68
C GLY A 389 -8.65 96.71 7.91
N TYR A 390 -7.65 96.10 7.26
CA TYR A 390 -6.69 96.83 6.43
C TYR A 390 -7.35 97.48 5.21
N LEU A 391 -8.30 96.79 4.57
CA LEU A 391 -9.06 97.35 3.44
C LEU A 391 -9.91 98.55 3.89
N ALA A 392 -10.57 98.45 5.05
CA ALA A 392 -11.33 99.55 5.63
C ALA A 392 -10.45 100.76 5.97
N LYS A 393 -9.23 100.54 6.50
CA LYS A 393 -8.22 101.60 6.67
C LYS A 393 -7.84 102.26 5.34
N GLY A 394 -7.61 101.47 4.29
CA GLY A 394 -7.31 101.97 2.95
C GLY A 394 -8.42 102.84 2.36
N LEU A 395 -9.68 102.39 2.47
CA LEU A 395 -10.86 103.12 1.99
C LEU A 395 -11.13 104.41 2.77
N LYS A 396 -10.91 104.39 4.09
CA LYS A 396 -10.98 105.60 4.93
C LYS A 396 -9.91 106.62 4.53
N SER A 397 -8.70 106.14 4.21
CA SER A 397 -7.60 106.97 3.69
C SER A 397 -7.90 107.56 2.31
N ALA A 398 -8.80 106.93 1.53
CA ALA A 398 -9.25 107.38 0.21
C ALA A 398 -10.47 108.33 0.23
N GLY A 399 -10.91 108.78 1.42
CA GLY A 399 -11.94 109.83 1.56
C GLY A 399 -13.38 109.33 1.74
N VAL A 400 -13.60 108.03 1.93
CA VAL A 400 -14.93 107.47 2.21
C VAL A 400 -15.20 107.48 3.73
N PRO A 401 -16.34 108.01 4.22
CA PRO A 401 -16.62 108.13 5.66
C PRO A 401 -17.07 106.78 6.26
N ILE A 402 -16.14 105.84 6.40
CA ILE A 402 -16.40 104.53 7.01
C ILE A 402 -15.81 104.50 8.42
N ASN A 403 -16.63 104.12 9.40
CA ASN A 403 -16.18 103.87 10.77
C ASN A 403 -15.49 102.50 10.86
N GLU A 404 -14.16 102.54 10.90
CA GLU A 404 -13.25 101.40 10.91
C GLU A 404 -13.54 100.37 12.02
N SER A 405 -13.94 100.82 13.21
CA SER A 405 -14.25 99.93 14.34
C SER A 405 -15.56 99.17 14.13
N MET A 406 -16.58 99.83 13.56
CA MET A 406 -17.85 99.21 13.22
C MET A 406 -17.72 98.21 12.06
N ALA A 407 -16.95 98.55 11.02
CA ALA A 407 -16.70 97.67 9.89
C ALA A 407 -15.99 96.37 10.32
N SER A 408 -14.98 96.48 11.20
CA SER A 408 -14.27 95.33 11.75
C SER A 408 -15.16 94.49 12.67
N ALA A 409 -15.99 95.12 13.51
CA ALA A 409 -16.91 94.43 14.41
C ALA A 409 -17.99 93.62 13.66
N VAL A 410 -18.53 94.16 12.57
CA VAL A 410 -19.51 93.46 11.71
C VAL A 410 -18.84 92.37 10.87
N ALA A 411 -17.57 92.56 10.48
CA ALA A 411 -16.83 91.57 9.71
C ALA A 411 -16.54 90.26 10.48
N ILE A 412 -16.38 90.31 11.81
CA ILE A 412 -16.09 89.14 12.65
C ILE A 412 -17.15 88.02 12.50
N PRO A 413 -18.44 88.25 12.80
CA PRO A 413 -19.45 87.20 12.68
C PRO A 413 -19.65 86.73 11.24
N ILE A 414 -19.50 87.64 10.25
CA ILE A 414 -19.62 87.31 8.83
C ILE A 414 -18.47 86.42 8.38
N ALA A 415 -17.22 86.76 8.72
CA ALA A 415 -16.04 85.99 8.36
C ALA A 415 -16.07 84.58 8.98
N VAL A 416 -16.43 84.47 10.26
CA VAL A 416 -16.59 83.17 10.93
C VAL A 416 -17.69 82.34 10.26
N LEU A 417 -18.85 82.94 9.97
CA LEU A 417 -19.96 82.24 9.32
C LEU A 417 -19.60 81.76 7.91
N ILE A 418 -18.88 82.57 7.12
CA ILE A 418 -18.44 82.23 5.76
C ILE A 418 -17.40 81.12 5.77
N VAL A 419 -16.38 81.21 6.64
CA VAL A 419 -15.34 80.17 6.75
C VAL A 419 -15.97 78.87 7.22
N TRP A 420 -16.83 78.93 8.24
CA TRP A 420 -17.56 77.76 8.73
C TRP A 420 -18.42 77.14 7.62
N ARG A 421 -19.22 77.93 6.89
CA ARG A 421 -20.03 77.42 5.76
C ARG A 421 -19.17 76.81 4.66
N THR A 422 -18.07 77.45 4.30
CA THR A 422 -17.20 77.00 3.20
C THR A 422 -16.51 75.69 3.55
N VAL A 423 -15.87 75.61 4.73
CA VAL A 423 -15.23 74.37 5.22
C VAL A 423 -16.25 73.25 5.33
N HIS A 424 -17.43 73.54 5.90
CA HIS A 424 -18.47 72.54 6.07
C HIS A 424 -19.09 72.07 4.74
N ARG A 425 -19.15 72.95 3.71
CA ARG A 425 -19.64 72.61 2.36
C ARG A 425 -18.65 71.77 1.57
N VAL A 426 -17.35 72.10 1.64
CA VAL A 426 -16.28 71.30 1.03
C VAL A 426 -16.27 69.90 1.63
N ARG A 427 -16.40 69.78 2.95
CA ARG A 427 -16.49 68.49 3.65
C ARG A 427 -17.68 67.64 3.20
N ARG A 428 -18.86 68.24 2.99
CA ARG A 428 -20.03 67.50 2.46
C ARG A 428 -19.82 67.02 1.02
N HIS A 429 -19.02 67.71 0.22
CA HIS A 429 -18.67 67.27 -1.13
C HIS A 429 -17.66 66.13 -1.12
N VAL A 430 -16.62 66.21 -0.29
CA VAL A 430 -15.60 65.15 -0.17
C VAL A 430 -16.19 63.87 0.42
N HIS A 431 -17.02 63.96 1.48
CA HIS A 431 -17.70 62.77 2.01
C HIS A 431 -18.71 62.13 1.04
N ARG A 432 -19.27 62.89 0.09
CA ARG A 432 -20.11 62.32 -0.98
C ARG A 432 -19.30 61.54 -2.01
N LEU A 433 -18.10 62.02 -2.36
CA LEU A 433 -17.19 61.34 -3.29
C LEU A 433 -16.65 60.03 -2.71
N ASP A 434 -16.36 59.98 -1.41
CA ASP A 434 -15.93 58.75 -0.73
C ASP A 434 -17.08 57.73 -0.59
N ALA A 435 -18.33 58.17 -0.52
CA ALA A 435 -19.49 57.29 -0.47
C ALA A 435 -19.80 56.65 -1.84
N ASP A 436 -19.74 57.45 -2.92
CA ASP A 436 -19.92 56.94 -4.30
C ASP A 436 -18.82 55.94 -4.71
N GLN A 437 -17.58 56.10 -4.20
CA GLN A 437 -16.50 55.12 -4.45
C GLN A 437 -16.65 53.81 -3.67
N ARG A 438 -17.35 53.82 -2.53
CA ARG A 438 -17.62 52.58 -1.76
C ARG A 438 -18.77 51.79 -2.37
N ASP A 439 -19.85 52.46 -2.80
CA ASP A 439 -20.98 51.81 -3.48
C ASP A 439 -20.57 51.19 -4.82
N ASN A 440 -19.67 51.84 -5.58
CA ASN A 440 -19.15 51.29 -6.84
C ASN A 440 -18.17 50.10 -6.67
N LYS A 441 -17.79 49.76 -5.44
CA LYS A 441 -16.87 48.63 -5.14
C LYS A 441 -17.58 47.44 -4.48
N SER A 442 -18.84 47.62 -4.06
CA SER A 442 -19.71 46.59 -3.46
C SER A 442 -20.62 45.87 -4.46
N ASP A 443 -20.50 46.16 -5.76
CA ASP A 443 -21.15 45.39 -6.82
C ASP A 443 -20.11 44.67 -7.69
N PRO A 444 -19.63 43.48 -7.29
CA PRO A 444 -19.06 42.53 -8.23
C PRO A 444 -20.19 41.64 -8.74
N GLY A 445 -20.43 41.67 -10.05
CA GLY A 445 -21.17 40.60 -10.72
C GLY A 445 -20.52 39.24 -10.54
#